data_AF-X0WG33-F1
#
_entry.id   AF-X0WG33-F1
#
_cell.length_a   1.000
_cell.length_b   1.000
_cell.length_c   1.000
_cell.angle_alpha   90.00
_cell.angle_beta   90.00
_cell.angle_gamma   90.00
#
_symmetry.space_group_name_H-M   'P 1'
#
loop_
_entity.id
_entity.type
_entity.pdbx_description
1 polymer ?
#
loop_
_entity_poly.entity_id
_entity_poly.type
_entity_poly.pdbx_seq_one_letter_code
_entity_poly.pdbx_strand_id
1 'polypeptide(L)'
;MNTSNTAEKGISEIVGVFTDPILVFPGGWGDTLPEWIKNAITMERLEMNMRALKGEEMTGTDAEACAYLYTAGLTAPMDHDWSQIYLYIAGKTYARHKGNQVPDDIQVESLNDYQLRELNRLESWLYR
;
A
#
# COMPACT_ATOMS: atom_id res chain seq x y z
N MET A 1 -26.93 -16.94 10.84
CA MET A 1 -26.06 -16.45 9.74
C MET A 1 -26.00 -17.58 8.71
N ASN A 2 -26.44 -17.34 7.48
CA ASN A 2 -26.45 -18.38 6.43
C ASN A 2 -25.03 -18.59 5.90
N THR A 3 -24.55 -19.83 5.94
CA THR A 3 -23.21 -20.26 5.54
C THR A 3 -22.88 -19.93 4.08
N SER A 4 -23.89 -19.79 3.21
CA SER A 4 -23.72 -19.39 1.80
C SER A 4 -23.15 -17.98 1.67
N ASN A 5 -23.61 -17.05 2.50
CA ASN A 5 -23.21 -15.64 2.46
C ASN A 5 -21.77 -15.46 2.96
N THR A 6 -21.34 -16.28 3.93
CA THR A 6 -19.95 -16.28 4.42
C THR A 6 -18.96 -16.83 3.40
N ALA A 7 -19.32 -17.91 2.70
CA ALA A 7 -18.46 -18.49 1.65
C ALA A 7 -18.32 -17.56 0.44
N GLU A 8 -19.42 -16.96 -0.02
CA GLU A 8 -19.42 -15.97 -1.11
C GLU A 8 -18.56 -14.75 -0.76
N LYS A 9 -18.68 -14.23 0.48
CA LYS A 9 -17.84 -13.11 0.95
C LYS A 9 -16.36 -13.47 0.92
N GLY A 10 -15.98 -14.64 1.43
CA GLY A 10 -14.58 -15.08 1.41
C GLY A 10 -14.02 -15.25 0.00
N ILE A 11 -14.81 -15.78 -0.93
CA ILE A 11 -14.42 -15.84 -2.35
C ILE A 11 -14.26 -14.44 -2.93
N SER A 12 -15.18 -13.52 -2.65
CA SER A 12 -15.11 -12.13 -3.13
C SER A 12 -13.85 -11.42 -2.62
N GLU A 13 -13.50 -11.59 -1.34
CA GLU A 13 -12.29 -11.00 -0.75
C GLU A 13 -11.02 -11.55 -1.42
N ILE A 14 -10.96 -12.86 -1.70
CA ILE A 14 -9.82 -13.48 -2.39
C ILE A 14 -9.74 -13.01 -3.85
N VAL A 15 -10.87 -12.92 -4.56
CA VAL A 15 -10.91 -12.42 -5.94
C VAL A 15 -10.42 -10.97 -5.98
N GLY A 16 -10.86 -10.14 -5.03
CA GLY A 16 -10.46 -8.72 -4.93
C GLY A 16 -8.95 -8.51 -4.84
N VAL A 17 -8.22 -9.39 -4.14
CA VAL A 17 -6.74 -9.36 -4.10
C VAL A 17 -6.10 -9.29 -5.49
N PHE A 18 -6.67 -10.03 -6.45
CA PHE A 18 -6.12 -10.17 -7.80
C PHE A 18 -6.77 -9.24 -8.82
N THR A 19 -8.02 -8.84 -8.61
CA THR A 19 -8.81 -8.13 -9.63
C THR A 19 -9.12 -6.68 -9.28
N ASP A 20 -9.07 -6.30 -8.00
CA ASP A 20 -9.38 -4.93 -7.62
C ASP A 20 -8.32 -3.99 -8.20
N PRO A 21 -8.73 -2.83 -8.73
CA PRO A 21 -7.80 -1.90 -9.34
C PRO A 21 -6.74 -1.44 -8.34
N ILE A 22 -5.52 -1.22 -8.82
CA ILE A 22 -4.49 -0.52 -8.06
C ILE A 22 -4.79 0.97 -8.16
N LEU A 23 -5.09 1.59 -7.02
CA LEU A 23 -5.34 3.03 -6.97
C LEU A 23 -4.01 3.79 -7.04
N VAL A 24 -3.90 4.68 -8.02
CA VAL A 24 -2.76 5.55 -8.23
C VAL A 24 -3.21 7.01 -8.28
N PHE A 25 -2.29 7.94 -8.07
CA PHE A 25 -2.58 9.35 -8.18
C PHE A 25 -3.02 9.71 -9.62
N PRO A 26 -4.08 10.51 -9.79
CA PRO A 26 -4.56 10.91 -11.11
C PRO A 26 -3.55 11.84 -11.78
N GLY A 27 -2.72 11.29 -12.66
CA GLY A 27 -1.67 12.04 -13.37
C GLY A 27 -1.09 11.35 -14.59
N GLY A 28 -1.66 10.21 -15.02
CA GLY A 28 -1.18 9.46 -16.19
C GLY A 28 0.04 8.57 -15.94
N TRP A 29 0.51 8.44 -14.70
CA TRP A 29 1.69 7.65 -14.34
C TRP A 29 1.38 6.20 -13.91
N GLY A 30 0.12 5.76 -13.96
CA GLY A 30 -0.26 4.40 -13.53
C GLY A 30 0.48 3.30 -14.30
N ASP A 31 0.68 3.49 -15.60
CA ASP A 31 1.38 2.52 -16.46
C ASP A 31 2.89 2.47 -16.22
N THR A 32 3.46 3.46 -15.52
CA THR A 32 4.89 3.48 -15.18
C THR A 32 5.21 2.79 -13.85
N LEU A 33 4.19 2.25 -13.17
CA LEU A 33 4.37 1.54 -11.91
C LEU A 33 5.23 0.27 -12.16
N PRO A 34 6.36 0.11 -11.46
CA PRO A 34 7.21 -1.07 -11.60
C PRO A 34 6.44 -2.36 -11.30
N GLU A 35 6.70 -3.40 -12.09
CA GLU A 35 6.00 -4.69 -11.96
C GLU A 35 6.15 -5.33 -10.58
N TRP A 36 7.30 -5.11 -9.94
CA TRP A 36 7.52 -5.63 -8.60
C TRP A 36 6.65 -4.96 -7.53
N ILE A 37 6.22 -3.71 -7.73
CA ILE A 37 5.28 -3.04 -6.81
C ILE A 37 3.88 -3.63 -6.98
N LYS A 38 3.46 -3.93 -8.21
CA LYS A 38 2.17 -4.62 -8.47
C LYS A 38 2.14 -5.98 -7.77
N ASN A 39 3.21 -6.76 -7.89
CA ASN A 39 3.33 -8.03 -7.19
C ASN A 39 3.35 -7.86 -5.66
N ALA A 40 4.03 -6.83 -5.15
CA ALA A 40 4.04 -6.50 -3.72
C ALA A 40 2.62 -6.21 -3.21
N ILE A 41 1.84 -5.40 -3.94
CA ILE A 41 0.43 -5.10 -3.62
C ILE A 41 -0.40 -6.38 -3.54
N THR A 42 -0.32 -7.26 -4.53
CA THR A 42 -1.05 -8.53 -4.50
C THR A 42 -0.70 -9.37 -3.27
N MET A 43 0.59 -9.46 -2.93
CA MET A 43 1.04 -10.21 -1.74
C MET A 43 0.57 -9.57 -0.43
N GLU A 44 0.61 -8.25 -0.32
CA GLU A 44 0.18 -7.54 0.89
C GLU A 44 -1.34 -7.56 1.06
N ARG A 45 -2.12 -7.43 -0.02
CA ARG A 45 -3.58 -7.62 0.01
C ARG A 45 -3.94 -9.03 0.50
N LEU A 46 -3.24 -10.06 0.04
CA LEU A 46 -3.44 -11.43 0.51
C LEU A 46 -3.15 -11.56 2.01
N GLU A 47 -2.07 -10.94 2.49
CA GLU A 47 -1.75 -10.91 3.91
C GLU A 47 -2.83 -10.19 4.73
N MET A 48 -3.33 -9.04 4.24
CA MET A 48 -4.40 -8.30 4.89
C MET A 48 -5.69 -9.13 4.98
N ASN A 49 -6.05 -9.86 3.94
CA ASN A 49 -7.16 -10.82 4.02
C ASN A 49 -6.92 -11.89 5.11
N MET A 50 -5.71 -12.42 5.22
CA MET A 50 -5.36 -13.40 6.27
C MET A 50 -5.43 -12.81 7.68
N ARG A 51 -5.10 -11.53 7.85
CA ARG A 51 -5.25 -10.78 9.11
C ARG A 51 -6.73 -10.50 9.42
N ALA A 52 -7.52 -10.14 8.41
CA ALA A 52 -8.96 -9.94 8.54
C ALA A 52 -9.69 -11.21 9.01
N LEU A 53 -9.29 -12.39 8.51
CA LEU A 53 -9.79 -13.68 8.99
C LEU A 53 -9.49 -13.93 10.48
N LYS A 54 -8.47 -13.28 11.04
CA LYS A 54 -8.13 -13.33 12.47
C LYS A 54 -8.82 -12.24 13.29
N GLY A 55 -9.64 -11.40 12.67
CA GLY A 55 -10.41 -10.34 13.32
C GLY A 55 -9.73 -8.97 13.35
N GLU A 56 -8.63 -8.78 12.61
CA GLU A 56 -8.02 -7.46 12.43
C GLU A 56 -8.85 -6.60 11.46
N GLU A 57 -8.79 -5.27 11.62
CA GLU A 57 -9.46 -4.33 10.72
C GLU A 57 -8.76 -4.29 9.36
N MET A 58 -9.53 -4.30 8.27
CA MET A 58 -8.98 -4.17 6.92
C MET A 58 -8.59 -2.72 6.64
N THR A 59 -7.38 -2.54 6.13
CA THR A 59 -6.81 -1.25 5.73
C THR A 59 -6.12 -1.41 4.37
N GLY A 60 -5.74 -0.29 3.77
CA GLY A 60 -4.80 -0.29 2.66
C GLY A 60 -3.43 -0.77 3.13
N THR A 61 -2.58 -1.09 2.16
CA THR A 61 -1.25 -1.67 2.40
C THR A 61 -0.13 -0.64 2.17
N ASP A 62 1.05 -0.87 2.78
CA ASP A 62 2.24 -0.05 2.55
C ASP A 62 2.59 -0.01 1.05
N ALA A 63 2.46 -1.15 0.34
CA ALA A 63 2.71 -1.23 -1.09
C ALA A 63 1.72 -0.40 -1.93
N GLU A 64 0.44 -0.33 -1.54
CA GLU A 64 -0.56 0.54 -2.19
C GLU A 64 -0.28 2.02 -1.93
N ALA A 65 0.04 2.37 -0.69
CA ALA A 65 0.46 3.73 -0.35
C ALA A 65 1.74 4.12 -1.12
N CYS A 66 2.69 3.19 -1.26
CA CYS A 66 3.91 3.38 -2.05
C CYS A 66 3.60 3.62 -3.53
N ALA A 67 2.67 2.86 -4.13
CA ALA A 67 2.27 3.04 -5.53
C ALA A 67 1.58 4.39 -5.74
N TYR A 68 0.66 4.75 -4.84
CA TYR A 68 -0.04 6.03 -4.89
C TYR A 68 0.94 7.20 -4.80
N LEU A 69 1.80 7.21 -3.77
CA LEU A 69 2.79 8.27 -3.58
C LEU A 69 3.84 8.31 -4.68
N TYR A 70 4.30 7.17 -5.20
CA TYR A 70 5.18 7.13 -6.38
C TYR A 70 4.59 7.92 -7.54
N THR A 71 3.32 7.66 -7.89
CA THR A 71 2.66 8.38 -8.99
C THR A 71 2.37 9.84 -8.66
N ALA A 72 2.08 10.17 -7.39
CA ALA A 72 1.87 11.56 -6.96
C ALA A 72 3.13 12.41 -7.10
N GLY A 73 4.28 11.87 -6.69
CA GLY A 73 5.58 12.55 -6.78
C GLY A 73 6.06 12.79 -8.21
N LEU A 74 5.61 11.95 -9.15
CA LEU A 74 5.84 12.17 -10.58
C LEU A 74 4.93 13.24 -11.18
N THR A 75 3.77 13.52 -10.57
CA THR A 75 2.85 14.56 -11.02
C THR A 75 3.22 15.94 -10.47
N ALA A 76 3.59 16.03 -9.20
CA ALA A 76 3.96 17.28 -8.55
C ALA A 76 4.96 17.07 -7.42
N PRO A 77 5.78 18.08 -7.08
CA PRO A 77 6.63 18.03 -5.90
C PRO A 77 5.80 17.82 -4.64
N MET A 78 6.23 16.88 -3.80
CA MET A 78 5.66 16.67 -2.47
C MET A 78 6.24 17.68 -1.48
N ASP A 79 5.47 18.00 -0.44
CA ASP A 79 6.02 18.70 0.71
C ASP A 79 6.97 17.79 1.52
N HIS A 80 7.57 18.35 2.58
CA HIS A 80 8.50 17.63 3.42
C HIS A 80 7.88 16.38 4.06
N ASP A 81 6.66 16.47 4.59
CA ASP A 81 6.05 15.37 5.34
C ASP A 81 5.67 14.21 4.42
N TRP A 82 5.06 14.50 3.27
CA TRP A 82 4.75 13.47 2.28
C TRP A 82 5.99 12.87 1.64
N SER A 83 7.06 13.65 1.48
CA SER A 83 8.36 13.13 1.03
C SER A 83 8.95 12.14 2.03
N GLN A 84 8.90 12.46 3.34
CA GLN A 84 9.38 11.57 4.41
C GLN A 84 8.53 10.29 4.49
N ILE A 85 7.20 10.42 4.40
CA ILE A 85 6.28 9.26 4.36
C ILE A 85 6.62 8.37 3.16
N TYR A 86 6.77 8.96 1.97
CA TYR A 86 7.10 8.22 0.76
C TYR A 86 8.43 7.46 0.89
N LEU A 87 9.50 8.12 1.33
CA LEU A 87 10.81 7.48 1.50
C LEU A 87 10.77 6.36 2.53
N TYR A 88 10.05 6.55 3.64
CA TYR A 88 9.86 5.52 4.65
C TYR A 88 9.15 4.28 4.09
N ILE A 89 7.98 4.45 3.48
CA ILE A 89 7.21 3.30 2.96
C ILE A 89 7.85 2.66 1.74
N ALA A 90 8.50 3.45 0.87
CA ALA A 90 9.23 2.94 -0.28
C ALA A 90 10.43 2.13 0.17
N GLY A 91 11.19 2.61 1.16
CA GLY A 91 12.30 1.88 1.76
C GLY A 91 11.85 0.57 2.41
N LYS A 92 10.77 0.60 3.19
CA LYS A 92 10.18 -0.59 3.85
C LYS A 92 9.68 -1.61 2.82
N THR A 93 8.91 -1.16 1.83
CA THR A 93 8.37 -2.03 0.76
C THR A 93 9.49 -2.62 -0.08
N TYR A 94 10.50 -1.82 -0.43
CA TYR A 94 11.66 -2.28 -1.20
C TYR A 94 12.46 -3.32 -0.42
N ALA A 95 12.79 -3.07 0.85
CA ALA A 95 13.48 -4.04 1.70
C ALA A 95 12.71 -5.36 1.82
N ARG A 96 11.40 -5.27 2.00
CA ARG A 96 10.52 -6.44 2.14
C ARG A 96 10.45 -7.31 0.88
N HIS A 97 10.31 -6.70 -0.30
CA HIS A 97 10.01 -7.43 -1.54
C HIS A 97 11.21 -7.60 -2.47
N LYS A 98 12.29 -6.85 -2.27
CA LYS A 98 13.54 -6.95 -3.04
C LYS A 98 14.74 -7.43 -2.23
N GLY A 99 14.62 -7.51 -0.89
CA GLY A 99 15.69 -7.99 -0.01
C GLY A 99 16.90 -7.06 0.07
N ASN A 100 16.78 -5.82 -0.42
CA ASN A 100 17.84 -4.82 -0.43
C ASN A 100 17.38 -3.56 0.32
N GLN A 101 18.31 -2.87 0.97
CA GLN A 101 18.02 -1.59 1.59
C GLN A 101 18.17 -0.45 0.58
N VAL A 102 17.43 0.63 0.82
CA VAL A 102 17.68 1.90 0.14
C VAL A 102 19.00 2.50 0.63
N PRO A 103 19.70 3.28 -0.20
CA PRO A 103 20.91 3.99 0.23
C PRO A 103 20.71 4.83 1.51
N ASP A 104 21.74 4.85 2.36
CA ASP A 104 21.72 5.52 3.67
C ASP A 104 21.37 7.02 3.58
N ASP A 105 21.69 7.68 2.47
CA ASP A 105 21.45 9.11 2.25
C ASP A 105 19.98 9.47 2.02
N ILE A 106 19.15 8.50 1.63
CA ILE A 106 17.70 8.67 1.41
C ILE A 106 16.86 7.83 2.36
N GLN A 107 17.49 7.07 3.25
CA GLN A 107 16.81 6.20 4.18
C GLN A 107 16.07 7.01 5.25
N VAL A 108 14.78 6.68 5.45
CA VAL A 108 13.98 7.18 6.56
C VAL A 108 13.63 5.99 7.45
N GLU A 109 14.13 5.99 8.69
CA GLU A 109 13.97 4.86 9.62
C GLU A 109 12.68 4.94 10.45
N SER A 110 12.15 6.14 10.66
CA SER A 110 10.98 6.36 11.50
C SER A 110 10.20 7.59 11.07
N LEU A 111 8.88 7.51 11.22
CA LEU A 111 7.97 8.64 11.07
C LEU A 111 7.62 9.23 12.44
N ASN A 112 7.39 10.53 12.51
CA ASN A 112 6.81 11.14 13.70
C ASN A 112 5.30 10.85 13.80
N ASP A 113 4.68 11.14 14.94
CA ASP A 113 3.26 10.86 15.21
C ASP A 113 2.31 11.51 14.19
N TYR A 114 2.65 12.69 13.68
CA TYR A 114 1.86 13.37 12.66
C TYR A 114 1.92 12.62 11.33
N GLN A 115 3.13 12.31 10.85
CA GLN A 115 3.37 11.59 9.61
C GLN A 115 2.76 10.18 9.64
N LEU A 116 2.91 9.47 10.76
CA LEU A 116 2.32 8.15 10.94
C LEU A 116 0.79 8.20 10.88
N ARG A 117 0.17 9.23 11.47
CA ARG A 117 -1.27 9.41 11.38
C ARG A 117 -1.73 9.71 9.95
N GLU A 118 -1.01 10.55 9.21
CA GLU A 118 -1.35 10.83 7.81
C GLU A 118 -1.15 9.61 6.90
N LEU A 119 -0.12 8.79 7.15
CA LEU A 119 0.06 7.50 6.47
C LEU A 119 -1.13 6.57 6.74
N ASN A 120 -1.49 6.34 8.01
CA ASN A 120 -2.63 5.49 8.36
C ASN A 120 -3.95 5.99 7.77
N ARG A 121 -4.11 7.32 7.68
CA ARG A 121 -5.26 7.94 7.01
C ARG A 121 -5.25 7.67 5.51
N LEU A 122 -4.09 7.73 4.85
CA LEU A 122 -3.96 7.40 3.44
C LEU A 122 -4.30 5.94 3.18
N GLU A 123 -3.73 5.01 3.95
CA GLU A 123 -4.03 3.57 3.83
C GLU A 123 -5.51 3.27 4.07
N SER A 124 -6.10 3.89 5.10
CA SER A 124 -7.54 3.76 5.36
C SER A 124 -8.41 4.31 4.23
N TRP A 125 -7.94 5.34 3.52
CA TRP A 125 -8.64 5.91 2.38
C TRP A 125 -8.50 5.04 1.13
N LEU A 126 -7.31 4.47 0.89
CA LEU A 126 -7.05 3.60 -0.27
C LEU A 126 -7.88 2.31 -0.26
N TYR A 127 -8.26 1.85 0.93
CA TYR A 127 -9.08 0.63 1.08
C TYR A 127 -10.59 0.87 0.94
N ARG A 128 -11.07 2.12 1.12
CA ARG A 128 -12.50 2.45 1.07
C ARG A 128 -13.01 2.60 -0.36
#